data_AF-A0A9E4CBX1-F1
#
_entry.id   AF-A0A9E4CBX1-F1
#
_cell.length_a   1.000
_cell.length_b   1.000
_cell.length_c   1.000
_cell.angle_alpha   90.00
_cell.angle_beta   90.00
_cell.angle_gamma   90.00
#
_symmetry.space_group_name_H-M   'P 1'
#
loop_
_entity.id
_entity.type
_entity.pdbx_description
1 polymer ?
#
loop_
_entity_poly.entity_id
_entity_poly.type
_entity_poly.pdbx_seq_one_letter_code
_entity_poly.pdbx_strand_id
1 'polypeptide(L)'
;MIKTVICWRSFFQKGPATNAVELADPIILRYNRETGLAMSLSILTFSKVVEKTTVGPRSFRLSGLDRLPEPLRELVSNLITTPPVSTFLKVSS
;
A
#
# COMPACT_ATOMS: atom_id res chain seq x y z
N MET A 1 13.41 -0.36 26.50
CA MET A 1 11.98 -0.41 26.09
C MET A 1 11.93 -0.97 24.68
N ILE A 2 11.56 -2.25 24.51
CA ILE A 2 11.55 -2.90 23.20
C ILE A 2 10.27 -2.46 22.48
N LYS A 3 10.37 -1.65 21.42
CA LYS A 3 9.23 -1.34 20.56
C LYS A 3 8.99 -2.55 19.66
N THR A 4 7.99 -3.37 19.97
CA THR A 4 7.53 -4.44 19.06
C THR A 4 6.93 -3.79 17.82
N VAL A 5 7.59 -3.95 16.67
CA VAL A 5 7.07 -3.50 15.38
C VAL A 5 6.29 -4.65 14.75
N ILE A 6 4.96 -4.54 14.75
CA ILE A 6 4.10 -5.49 14.04
C ILE A 6 4.03 -5.04 12.58
N CYS A 7 4.61 -5.85 11.69
CA CYS A 7 4.53 -5.69 10.25
C CYS A 7 3.47 -6.65 9.71
N TRP A 8 2.44 -6.13 9.07
CA TRP A 8 1.42 -6.94 8.40
C TRP A 8 1.67 -6.97 6.90
N ARG A 9 1.57 -8.15 6.30
CA ARG A 9 1.78 -8.33 4.86
C ARG A 9 0.82 -9.36 4.29
N SER A 10 0.14 -8.98 3.21
CA SER A 10 -0.71 -9.88 2.44
C SER A 10 -0.12 -10.11 1.05
N PHE A 11 -0.14 -11.37 0.61
CA PHE A 11 0.32 -11.79 -0.71
C PHE A 11 -0.88 -12.18 -1.57
N PHE A 12 -0.93 -11.64 -2.78
CA PHE A 12 -2.07 -11.80 -3.68
C PHE A 12 -1.80 -12.80 -4.80
N GLN A 13 -0.55 -12.84 -5.26
CA GLN A 13 -0.12 -13.64 -6.40
C GLN A 13 1.17 -14.39 -6.05
N LYS A 14 1.39 -15.52 -6.71
CA LYS A 14 2.68 -16.23 -6.66
C LYS A 14 3.60 -15.67 -7.75
N GLY A 15 4.85 -15.39 -7.40
CA GLY A 15 5.85 -14.89 -8.35
C GLY A 15 6.65 -13.69 -7.83
N PRO A 16 7.66 -13.24 -8.58
CA PRO A 16 8.47 -12.10 -8.19
C PRO A 16 7.68 -10.80 -8.37
N ALA A 17 7.79 -9.90 -7.40
CA ALA A 17 7.48 -8.50 -7.64
C ALA A 17 8.76 -7.82 -8.11
N THR A 18 8.69 -7.26 -9.32
CA THR A 18 9.82 -6.55 -9.93
C THR A 18 9.96 -5.15 -9.36
N ASN A 19 8.87 -4.57 -8.83
CA ASN A 19 8.82 -3.21 -8.35
C ASN A 19 8.10 -3.10 -7.00
N ALA A 20 8.44 -2.04 -6.27
CA ALA A 20 7.81 -1.63 -5.03
C ALA A 20 7.61 -0.11 -5.06
N VAL A 21 6.46 0.34 -4.55
CA VAL A 21 6.17 1.74 -4.32
C VAL A 21 5.75 1.92 -2.86
N GLU A 22 6.36 2.89 -2.19
CA GLU A 22 5.88 3.38 -0.91
C GLU A 22 4.70 4.30 -1.20
N LEU A 23 3.49 3.88 -0.83
CA LEU A 23 2.27 4.66 -1.07
C LEU A 23 2.14 5.80 -0.06
N ALA A 24 2.46 5.50 1.20
CA ALA A 24 2.52 6.41 2.33
C ALA A 24 3.42 5.77 3.40
N ASP A 25 3.95 6.50 4.38
CA ASP A 25 4.54 5.85 5.56
C ASP A 25 3.39 5.34 6.46
N PRO A 26 3.24 4.01 6.74
CA PRO A 26 4.16 2.88 6.48
C PRO A 26 3.66 1.82 5.47
N ILE A 27 2.89 2.23 4.44
CA ILE A 27 2.23 1.37 3.45
C ILE A 27 3.09 1.20 2.19
N ILE A 28 3.42 -0.05 1.85
CA ILE A 28 4.19 -0.41 0.64
C ILE A 28 3.39 -1.35 -0.24
N LEU A 29 3.24 -1.01 -1.51
CA LEU A 29 2.68 -1.87 -2.54
C LEU A 29 3.79 -2.45 -3.41
N ARG A 30 3.79 -3.77 -3.58
CA ARG A 30 4.67 -4.46 -4.54
C ARG A 30 3.85 -4.99 -5.69
N TYR A 31 4.38 -4.82 -6.89
CA TYR A 31 3.72 -5.24 -8.13
C TYR A 31 4.76 -5.75 -9.13
N ASN A 32 4.29 -6.50 -10.11
CA ASN A 32 5.10 -6.88 -11.26
C ASN A 32 4.82 -5.89 -12.39
N ARG A 33 5.88 -5.25 -12.90
CA ARG A 33 5.78 -4.20 -13.91
C ARG A 33 5.41 -4.75 -15.29
N GLU A 34 5.85 -5.95 -15.62
CA GLU A 34 5.59 -6.58 -16.91
C GLU A 34 4.14 -7.04 -17.01
N THR A 35 3.61 -7.64 -15.94
CA THR A 35 2.23 -8.14 -15.91
C THR A 35 1.21 -7.09 -15.43
N GLY A 36 1.67 -6.00 -14.81
CA GLY A 36 0.80 -4.98 -14.23
C GLY A 36 -0.01 -5.46 -13.04
N LEU A 37 0.37 -6.57 -12.39
CA LEU A 37 -0.39 -7.18 -11.30
C LEU A 37 0.16 -6.82 -9.92
N ALA A 38 -0.74 -6.56 -8.98
CA ALA A 38 -0.39 -6.43 -7.56
C ALA A 38 0.07 -7.77 -6.98
N MET A 39 1.26 -7.78 -6.38
CA MET A 39 1.87 -9.00 -5.82
C MET A 39 1.67 -9.09 -4.31
N SER A 40 1.88 -7.99 -3.59
CA SER A 40 1.71 -7.96 -2.14
C SER A 40 1.53 -6.54 -1.61
N LEU A 41 0.78 -6.39 -0.52
CA LEU A 41 0.64 -5.16 0.25
C LEU A 41 1.24 -5.34 1.65
N SER A 42 2.06 -4.40 2.08
CA SER A 42 2.70 -4.40 3.40
C SER A 42 2.37 -3.12 4.18
N ILE A 43 2.14 -3.26 5.49
CA ILE A 43 2.01 -2.17 6.44
C ILE A 43 3.11 -2.38 7.49
N LEU A 44 4.18 -1.59 7.41
CA LEU A 44 5.39 -1.81 8.23
C LEU A 44 5.21 -1.42 9.70
N THR A 45 4.33 -0.45 9.98
CA THR A 45 4.15 0.10 11.34
C THR A 45 2.68 0.05 11.74
N PHE A 46 2.16 -1.16 11.95
CA PHE A 46 0.74 -1.37 12.31
C PHE A 46 0.33 -0.61 13.58
N SER A 47 1.26 -0.40 14.53
CA SER A 47 0.99 0.37 15.76
C SER A 47 0.54 1.83 15.51
N LYS A 48 1.01 2.48 14.43
CA LYS A 48 0.56 3.84 14.05
C LYS A 48 -0.79 3.84 13.30
N VAL A 49 -1.14 2.72 12.68
CA VAL A 49 -2.32 2.57 11.80
C VAL A 49 -3.56 2.17 12.59
N VAL A 50 -3.39 1.42 13.68
CA VAL A 50 -4.48 0.85 14.49
C VAL A 50 -4.78 1.70 15.73
N GLU A 51 -4.00 2.75 15.94
CA GLU A 51 -4.29 3.76 16.96
C GLU A 51 -5.63 4.41 16.61
N LYS A 52 -6.67 4.04 17.37
CA LYS A 52 -8.03 4.55 17.15
C LYS A 52 -8.00 6.07 17.31
N THR A 53 -8.33 6.79 16.25
CA THR A 53 -8.66 8.20 16.37
C THR A 53 -10.13 8.32 16.79
N THR A 54 -10.49 9.40 17.49
CA THR A 54 -11.87 9.72 17.89
C THR A 54 -12.85 9.81 16.71
N VAL A 55 -12.36 9.82 15.45
CA VAL A 55 -13.12 10.08 14.23
C VAL A 55 -13.09 8.89 13.24
N GLY A 56 -12.62 7.70 13.67
CA GLY A 56 -12.60 6.48 12.85
C GLY A 56 -11.18 6.03 12.46
N PRO A 57 -11.06 5.11 11.47
CA PRO A 57 -9.74 4.63 11.02
C PRO A 57 -8.93 5.78 10.41
N ARG A 58 -7.62 5.80 10.67
CA ARG A 58 -6.72 6.88 10.25
C ARG A 58 -6.56 6.89 8.73
N SER A 59 -6.89 8.00 8.08
CA SER A 59 -6.57 8.23 6.67
C SER A 59 -5.11 8.64 6.50
N PHE A 60 -4.45 8.08 5.49
CA PHE A 60 -3.08 8.43 5.12
C PHE A 60 -3.08 9.09 3.75
N ARG A 61 -2.39 10.23 3.62
CA ARG A 61 -2.17 10.84 2.30
C ARG A 61 -1.21 9.94 1.52
N LEU A 62 -1.59 9.59 0.29
CA LEU A 62 -0.79 8.76 -0.61
C LEU A 62 0.33 9.57 -1.30
N SER A 63 1.16 10.26 -0.51
CA SER A 63 2.23 11.15 -1.00
C SER A 63 3.27 10.46 -1.88
N GLY A 64 3.31 9.13 -1.86
CA GLY A 64 4.13 8.33 -2.76
C GLY A 64 3.73 8.46 -4.23
N LEU A 65 2.44 8.64 -4.53
CA LEU A 65 1.93 8.80 -5.89
C LEU A 65 2.42 10.09 -6.55
N ASP A 66 2.50 11.17 -5.78
CA ASP A 66 2.94 12.50 -6.26
C ASP A 66 4.36 12.47 -6.82
N ARG A 67 5.19 11.54 -6.32
CA ARG A 67 6.61 11.39 -6.70
C ARG A 67 6.82 10.47 -7.91
N LEU A 68 5.77 9.79 -8.37
CA LEU A 68 5.87 8.89 -9.52
C LEU A 68 5.75 9.66 -10.84
N PRO A 69 6.50 9.23 -11.88
CA PRO A 69 6.23 9.62 -13.26
C PRO A 69 4.81 9.21 -13.69
N GLU A 70 4.17 9.96 -14.59
CA GLU A 70 2.75 9.73 -14.91
C GLU A 70 2.38 8.31 -15.31
N PRO A 71 3.12 7.61 -16.20
CA PRO A 71 2.76 6.25 -16.59
C PRO A 71 2.73 5.27 -15.40
N LEU A 72 3.58 5.51 -14.39
CA LEU A 72 3.59 4.71 -13.17
C LEU A 72 2.51 5.16 -12.19
N ARG A 73 2.20 6.45 -12.13
CA ARG A 73 1.11 6.96 -11.29
C ARG A 73 -0.24 6.40 -11.72
N GLU A 74 -0.52 6.35 -13.02
CA GLU A 74 -1.75 5.73 -13.54
C GLU A 74 -1.80 4.24 -13.22
N LEU A 75 -0.70 3.50 -13.46
CA LEU A 75 -0.62 2.08 -13.14
C LEU A 75 -0.88 1.81 -11.65
N VAL A 76 -0.19 2.54 -10.77
CA VAL A 76 -0.33 2.36 -9.32
C VAL A 76 -1.72 2.79 -8.86
N SER A 77 -2.30 3.86 -9.41
CA SER A 77 -3.67 4.29 -9.13
C SER A 77 -4.66 3.18 -9.46
N ASN A 78 -4.53 2.58 -10.65
CA ASN A 78 -5.37 1.45 -11.06
C ASN A 78 -5.21 0.26 -10.11
N LEU A 79 -3.98 -0.06 -9.69
CA LEU A 79 -3.71 -1.16 -8.77
C LEU A 79 -4.37 -0.94 -7.39
N ILE A 80 -4.35 0.27 -6.84
CA ILE A 80 -4.91 0.55 -5.50
C ILE A 80 -6.43 0.64 -5.49
N THR A 81 -7.06 0.97 -6.63
CA THR A 81 -8.52 1.07 -6.75
C THR A 81 -9.18 -0.23 -7.22
N THR A 82 -8.41 -1.24 -7.62
CA THR A 82 -8.92 -2.54 -8.08
C THR A 82 -8.64 -3.67 -7.08
N PRO A 83 -9.48 -4.73 -7.07
CA PRO A 83 -9.14 -5.94 -6.32
C PRO A 83 -7.80 -6.52 -6.82
N PRO A 84 -6.98 -7.07 -5.92
CA PRO A 84 -7.27 -7.35 -4.52
C PRO A 84 -6.92 -6.21 -3.55
N VAL A 85 -6.27 -5.14 -4.01
CA VAL A 85 -5.75 -4.08 -3.13
C VAL A 85 -6.88 -3.25 -2.52
N SER A 86 -7.92 -2.95 -3.30
CA SER A 86 -9.06 -2.15 -2.84
C SER A 86 -9.91 -2.81 -1.74
N THR A 87 -9.72 -4.11 -1.52
CA THR A 87 -10.31 -4.84 -0.37
C THR A 87 -9.65 -4.43 0.95
N PHE A 88 -8.39 -3.97 0.91
CA PHE A 88 -7.61 -3.60 2.10
C PHE A 88 -7.46 -2.09 2.26
N LEU A 89 -7.41 -1.34 1.16
CA LEU A 89 -7.29 0.12 1.15
C LEU A 89 -8.50 0.73 0.46
N LYS A 90 -9.20 1.62 1.16
CA LYS A 90 -10.19 2.50 0.54
C LYS A 90 -9.53 3.83 0.21
N VAL A 91 -9.53 4.18 -1.07
CA VAL A 91 -9.09 5.49 -1.56
C VAL A 91 -10.30 6.41 -1.56
N SER A 92 -10.15 7.59 -0.97
CA SER A 92 -11.16 8.65 -0.95
C SER A 92 -10.57 9.94 -1.53
N SER A 93 -11.37 10.64 -2.32
CA SER A 93 -11.06 11.94 -2.94
C SER A 93 -11.09 13.09 -1.94
#